data_AF-A0A4R7GHB6-F1
#
_entry.id   AF-A0A4R7GHB6-F1
#
_cell.length_a   1.000
_cell.length_b   1.000
_cell.length_c   1.000
_cell.angle_alpha   90.00
_cell.angle_beta   90.00
_cell.angle_gamma   90.00
#
_symmetry.space_group_name_H-M   'P 1'
#
loop_
_entity.id
_entity.type
_entity.pdbx_description
1 polymer ?
#
loop_
_entity_poly.entity_id
_entity_poly.type
_entity_poly.pdbx_seq_one_letter_code
_entity_poly.pdbx_strand_id
1 'polypeptide(L)'
;MDNTNKSLSKEEKLITLIDKYITDTYNEKDEIFTYKLYLIFVGYHLKYFYPDSQYCCSTKNIDNIMQMFCGVFKCLKGNLIKELPHKEVLFFQLNTLVDYIEGNQVRLEQVYVELKAQYEMKEINSRVTTACKPIKRKRL
;
A
#
# COMPACT_ATOMS: atom_id res chain seq x y z
N MET A 1 -31.11 13.16 -8.78
CA MET A 1 -29.77 12.68 -9.16
C MET A 1 -28.94 12.67 -7.89
N ASP A 2 -28.85 11.52 -7.22
CA ASP A 2 -28.09 11.38 -5.98
C ASP A 2 -26.59 11.42 -6.30
N ASN A 3 -25.97 12.54 -5.96
CA ASN A 3 -24.53 12.71 -6.00
C ASN A 3 -23.94 11.96 -4.79
N THR A 4 -23.90 10.62 -4.86
CA THR A 4 -23.22 9.79 -3.87
C THR A 4 -21.73 9.94 -4.11
N ASN A 5 -21.13 10.90 -3.43
CA ASN A 5 -19.68 11.01 -3.31
C ASN A 5 -19.19 9.83 -2.45
N LYS A 6 -19.20 8.63 -3.04
CA LYS A 6 -18.90 7.38 -2.36
C LYS A 6 -17.40 7.38 -2.09
N SER A 7 -17.03 7.71 -0.86
CA SER A 7 -15.63 7.67 -0.42
C SER A 7 -15.09 6.26 -0.64
N LEU A 8 -14.11 6.13 -1.53
CA LEU A 8 -13.46 4.87 -1.82
C LEU A 8 -12.86 4.26 -0.54
N SER A 9 -12.95 2.93 -0.42
CA SER A 9 -12.27 2.16 0.62
C SER A 9 -10.75 2.31 0.51
N LYS A 10 -10.00 1.92 1.54
CA LYS A 10 -8.53 1.95 1.49
C LYS A 10 -8.00 1.00 0.40
N GLU A 11 -8.62 -0.16 0.27
CA GLU A 11 -8.33 -1.15 -0.78
C GLU A 11 -8.63 -0.59 -2.16
N GLU A 12 -9.79 0.05 -2.36
CA GLU A 12 -10.15 0.69 -3.64
C GLU A 12 -9.18 1.83 -4.00
N LYS A 13 -8.77 2.64 -3.02
CA LYS A 13 -7.75 3.68 -3.22
C LYS A 13 -6.39 3.10 -3.60
N LEU A 14 -6.00 1.97 -3.00
CA LEU A 14 -4.78 1.26 -3.35
C LEU A 14 -4.85 0.72 -4.79
N ILE A 15 -6.00 0.18 -5.21
CA ILE A 15 -6.20 -0.26 -6.60
C ILE A 15 -5.99 0.90 -7.57
N THR A 16 -6.64 2.05 -7.35
CA THR A 16 -6.48 3.23 -8.21
C THR A 16 -5.02 3.73 -8.23
N LEU A 17 -4.33 3.70 -7.09
CA LEU A 17 -2.92 4.07 -7.01
C LEU A 17 -2.03 3.13 -7.84
N ILE A 18 -2.25 1.82 -7.75
CA ILE A 18 -1.47 0.81 -8.48
C ILE A 18 -1.77 0.90 -9.98
N ASP A 19 -3.04 0.99 -10.38
CA ASP A 19 -3.42 1.11 -11.80
C ASP A 19 -2.77 2.34 -12.44
N LYS A 20 -2.78 3.48 -11.74
CA LYS A 20 -2.08 4.68 -12.18
C LYS A 20 -0.56 4.45 -12.25
N TYR A 21 0.03 3.86 -11.21
CA TYR A 21 1.47 3.60 -11.19
C TYR A 21 1.91 2.70 -12.34
N ILE A 22 1.18 1.61 -12.61
CA ILE A 22 1.42 0.72 -13.75
C ILE A 22 1.27 1.51 -15.05
N THR A 23 0.18 2.25 -15.22
CA THR A 23 -0.06 3.05 -16.44
C THR A 23 1.08 4.04 -16.72
N ASP A 24 1.58 4.71 -15.68
CA ASP A 24 2.58 5.77 -15.83
C ASP A 24 4.03 5.23 -15.96
N THR A 25 4.32 4.03 -15.43
CA THR A 25 5.71 3.59 -15.22
C THR A 25 6.03 2.20 -15.75
N TYR A 26 5.04 1.42 -16.17
CA TYR A 26 5.28 0.05 -16.61
C TYR A 26 6.16 0.00 -17.86
N ASN A 27 7.22 -0.80 -17.75
CA ASN A 27 8.14 -1.09 -18.83
C ASN A 27 8.56 -2.56 -18.70
N GLU A 28 8.32 -3.36 -19.74
CA GLU A 28 8.64 -4.79 -19.77
C GLU A 28 10.13 -5.09 -19.53
N LYS A 29 11.02 -4.11 -19.77
CA LYS A 29 12.46 -4.24 -19.55
C LYS A 29 12.90 -3.86 -18.13
N ASP A 30 11.98 -3.41 -17.26
CA ASP A 30 12.30 -3.05 -15.87
C ASP A 30 12.30 -4.28 -14.97
N GLU A 31 13.48 -4.89 -14.80
CA GLU A 31 13.70 -6.10 -14.00
C GLU A 31 13.33 -5.94 -12.52
N ILE A 32 13.25 -4.71 -12.01
CA ILE A 32 12.91 -4.43 -10.61
C ILE A 32 11.48 -3.87 -10.44
N PHE A 33 10.66 -3.89 -11.49
CA PHE A 33 9.29 -3.37 -11.44
C PHE A 33 8.45 -4.06 -10.35
N THR A 34 8.47 -5.39 -10.30
CA THR A 34 7.71 -6.17 -9.31
C THR A 34 8.18 -5.88 -7.89
N TYR A 35 9.49 -5.65 -7.70
CA TYR A 35 10.03 -5.23 -6.41
C TYR A 35 9.54 -3.84 -6.01
N LYS A 36 9.53 -2.87 -6.94
CA LYS A 36 8.95 -1.53 -6.68
C LYS A 36 7.47 -1.63 -6.32
N LEU A 37 6.72 -2.47 -7.03
CA LEU A 37 5.32 -2.72 -6.72
C LEU A 37 5.14 -3.30 -5.31
N TYR A 38 5.98 -4.25 -4.90
CA TYR A 38 6.00 -4.75 -3.52
C TYR A 38 6.23 -3.61 -2.51
N LEU A 39 7.19 -2.70 -2.76
CA LEU A 39 7.44 -1.56 -1.88
C LEU A 39 6.21 -0.63 -1.76
N ILE A 40 5.43 -0.45 -2.84
CA ILE A 40 4.17 0.30 -2.79
C ILE A 40 3.18 -0.38 -1.85
N PHE A 41 3.03 -1.71 -1.94
CA PHE A 41 2.17 -2.46 -1.02
C PHE A 41 2.61 -2.28 0.43
N VAL A 42 3.89 -2.44 0.73
CA VAL A 42 4.42 -2.28 2.10
C VAL A 42 4.22 -0.85 2.61
N GLY A 43 4.59 0.15 1.81
CA GLY A 43 4.43 1.55 2.20
C GLY A 43 2.96 1.94 2.43
N TYR A 44 2.05 1.42 1.61
CA TYR A 44 0.62 1.64 1.78
C TYR A 44 0.08 0.93 3.01
N HIS A 45 0.50 -0.32 3.26
CA HIS A 45 0.16 -1.08 4.45
C HIS A 45 0.55 -0.32 5.73
N LEU A 46 1.83 0.06 5.84
CA LEU A 46 2.35 0.78 6.99
C LEU A 46 1.65 2.12 7.24
N LYS A 47 1.27 2.83 6.16
CA LYS A 47 0.67 4.16 6.28
C LYS A 47 -0.82 4.13 6.60
N TYR A 48 -1.57 3.19 6.02
CA TYR A 48 -3.03 3.26 6.03
C TYR A 48 -3.71 2.09 6.76
N PHE A 49 -3.05 0.95 6.90
CA PHE A 49 -3.64 -0.24 7.52
C PHE A 49 -3.03 -0.54 8.89
N TYR A 50 -1.70 -0.42 9.00
CA TYR A 50 -0.97 -0.67 10.23
C TYR A 50 -1.43 0.17 11.45
N PRO A 51 -1.71 1.50 11.33
CA PRO A 51 -2.15 2.29 12.48
C PRO A 51 -3.49 1.83 13.08
N ASP A 52 -4.35 1.26 12.24
CA ASP A 52 -5.67 0.76 12.63
C ASP A 52 -5.65 -0.76 12.92
N SER A 53 -4.44 -1.36 13.01
CA SER A 53 -4.23 -2.81 13.20
C SER A 53 -4.92 -3.68 12.13
N GLN A 54 -5.23 -3.12 10.96
CA GLN A 54 -5.85 -3.85 9.86
C GLN A 54 -4.76 -4.62 9.09
N TYR A 55 -5.06 -5.88 8.74
CA TYR A 55 -4.08 -6.80 8.12
C TYR A 55 -2.80 -6.93 8.95
N CYS A 56 -2.91 -7.10 10.27
CA CYS A 56 -1.76 -7.22 11.19
C CYS A 56 -1.86 -8.47 12.09
N CYS A 57 -2.61 -9.48 11.66
CA CYS A 57 -2.96 -10.62 12.50
C CYS A 57 -1.87 -11.70 12.55
N SER A 58 -0.93 -11.71 11.60
CA SER A 58 0.21 -12.65 11.59
C SER A 58 1.45 -12.04 12.23
N THR A 59 2.28 -12.89 12.82
CA THR A 59 3.62 -12.56 13.28
C THR A 59 4.61 -12.37 12.14
N LYS A 60 4.33 -12.94 10.96
CA LYS A 60 5.09 -12.69 9.73
C LYS A 60 4.43 -11.55 8.96
N ASN A 61 5.24 -10.57 8.59
CA ASN A 61 4.73 -9.39 7.88
C ASN A 61 4.35 -9.71 6.42
N ILE A 62 4.98 -10.70 5.80
CA ILE A 62 4.58 -11.18 4.47
C ILE A 62 3.15 -11.73 4.46
N ASP A 63 2.75 -12.49 5.49
CA ASP A 63 1.38 -12.99 5.59
C ASP A 63 0.38 -11.83 5.72
N ASN A 64 0.74 -10.78 6.44
CA ASN A 64 -0.05 -9.56 6.58
C ASN A 64 -0.22 -8.84 5.23
N ILE A 65 0.85 -8.73 4.43
CA ILE A 65 0.79 -8.22 3.06
C ILE A 65 -0.08 -9.11 2.17
N MET A 66 0.02 -10.43 2.27
CA MET A 66 -0.81 -11.37 1.51
C MET A 66 -2.30 -11.31 1.91
N GLN A 67 -2.61 -11.08 3.19
CA GLN A 67 -3.97 -10.82 3.65
C GLN A 67 -4.52 -9.51 3.08
N MET A 68 -3.71 -8.44 3.06
CA MET A 68 -4.07 -7.18 2.40
C MET A 68 -4.29 -7.37 0.91
N PHE A 69 -3.41 -8.12 0.23
CA PHE A 69 -3.56 -8.48 -1.18
C PHE A 69 -4.88 -9.22 -1.45
N CYS A 70 -5.26 -10.17 -0.59
CA CYS A 70 -6.57 -10.83 -0.68
C CYS A 70 -7.73 -9.83 -0.58
N GLY A 71 -7.62 -8.82 0.29
CA GLY A 71 -8.60 -7.74 0.40
C GLY A 71 -8.70 -6.91 -0.90
N VAL A 72 -7.56 -6.47 -1.42
CA VAL A 72 -7.44 -5.74 -2.69
C VAL A 72 -8.05 -6.56 -3.84
N PHE A 73 -7.72 -7.85 -3.94
CA PHE A 73 -8.23 -8.73 -5.00
C PHE A 73 -9.75 -8.94 -4.92
N LYS A 74 -10.33 -8.96 -3.71
CA LYS A 74 -11.80 -8.98 -3.52
C LYS A 74 -12.45 -7.69 -4.00
N CYS A 75 -11.85 -6.53 -3.71
CA CYS A 75 -12.33 -5.23 -4.16
C CYS A 75 -12.22 -5.06 -5.67
N LEU A 76 -11.17 -5.63 -6.29
CA LEU A 76 -11.05 -5.69 -7.75
C LEU A 76 -12.29 -6.33 -8.35
N LYS A 77 -12.66 -7.56 -7.95
CA LYS A 77 -13.80 -8.32 -8.53
C LYS A 77 -15.18 -7.63 -8.51
N GLY A 78 -15.32 -6.47 -7.87
CA GLY A 78 -16.54 -5.65 -7.86
C GLY A 78 -16.69 -4.68 -9.04
N ASN A 79 -17.54 -3.65 -8.86
CA ASN A 79 -17.85 -2.66 -9.90
C ASN A 79 -16.65 -1.79 -10.31
N LEU A 80 -15.60 -1.69 -9.49
CA LEU A 80 -14.42 -0.87 -9.74
C LEU A 80 -13.63 -1.33 -10.98
N ILE A 81 -13.58 -2.63 -11.29
CA ILE A 81 -12.92 -3.16 -12.51
C ILE A 81 -13.47 -2.53 -13.79
N LYS A 82 -14.77 -2.20 -13.83
CA LYS A 82 -15.41 -1.69 -15.05
C LYS A 82 -14.86 -0.32 -15.47
N GLU A 83 -14.27 0.41 -14.53
CA GLU A 83 -13.77 1.77 -14.72
C GLU A 83 -12.26 1.83 -14.91
N LEU A 84 -11.53 0.71 -14.73
CA LEU A 84 -10.07 0.68 -14.86
C LEU A 84 -9.65 0.50 -16.33
N PRO A 85 -8.90 1.46 -16.91
CA PRO A 85 -8.52 1.43 -18.32
C PRO A 85 -7.53 0.31 -18.66
N HIS A 86 -6.69 -0.11 -17.71
CA HIS A 86 -5.60 -1.08 -17.94
C HIS A 86 -5.72 -2.35 -17.08
N LYS A 87 -6.96 -2.81 -16.86
CA LYS A 87 -7.27 -3.94 -15.97
C LYS A 87 -6.45 -5.21 -16.26
N GLU A 88 -6.17 -5.53 -17.52
CA GLU A 88 -5.45 -6.75 -17.89
C GLU A 88 -3.99 -6.70 -17.44
N VAL A 89 -3.32 -5.58 -17.69
CA VAL A 89 -1.93 -5.34 -17.24
C VAL A 89 -1.89 -5.32 -15.72
N LEU A 90 -2.87 -4.69 -15.07
CA LEU A 90 -2.99 -4.70 -13.61
C LEU A 90 -3.09 -6.12 -13.05
N PHE A 91 -3.97 -6.97 -13.60
CA PHE A 91 -4.09 -8.36 -13.17
C PHE A 91 -2.80 -9.15 -13.39
N PHE A 92 -2.17 -8.99 -14.55
CA PHE A 92 -0.91 -9.65 -14.85
C PHE A 92 0.20 -9.26 -13.86
N GLN A 93 0.33 -7.96 -13.56
CA GLN A 93 1.33 -7.47 -12.60
C GLN A 93 1.03 -7.90 -11.17
N LEU A 94 -0.25 -7.95 -10.77
CA LEU A 94 -0.64 -8.45 -9.45
C LEU A 94 -0.38 -9.95 -9.30
N ASN A 95 -0.60 -10.75 -10.34
CA ASN A 95 -0.23 -12.18 -10.31
C ASN A 95 1.30 -12.35 -10.24
N THR A 96 2.04 -11.61 -11.06
CA THR A 96 3.51 -11.62 -11.04
C THR A 96 4.05 -11.24 -9.65
N LEU A 97 3.39 -10.31 -8.96
CA LEU A 97 3.73 -9.93 -7.58
C LEU A 97 3.53 -11.10 -6.60
N VAL A 98 2.46 -11.87 -6.73
CA VAL A 98 2.23 -13.05 -5.88
C VAL A 98 3.35 -14.08 -6.06
N ASP A 99 3.67 -14.41 -7.31
CA ASP A 99 4.74 -15.36 -7.64
C ASP A 99 6.10 -14.87 -7.10
N TYR A 100 6.36 -13.57 -7.24
CA TYR A 100 7.57 -12.94 -6.71
C TYR A 100 7.64 -13.01 -5.18
N ILE A 101 6.53 -12.76 -4.48
CA ILE A 101 6.48 -12.85 -3.02
C ILE A 101 6.73 -14.29 -2.57
N GLU A 102 6.11 -15.27 -3.21
CA GLU A 102 6.28 -16.68 -2.92
C GLU A 102 7.75 -17.11 -3.08
N GLY A 103 8.41 -16.67 -4.16
CA GLY A 103 9.83 -16.98 -4.41
C GLY A 103 10.84 -16.25 -3.52
N ASN A 104 10.45 -15.18 -2.81
CA ASN A 104 11.39 -14.28 -2.12
C ASN A 104 11.03 -14.00 -0.64
N GLN A 105 10.20 -14.83 0.00
CA GLN A 105 9.62 -14.55 1.33
C GLN A 105 10.61 -14.03 2.38
N VAL A 106 11.76 -14.71 2.56
CA VAL A 106 12.75 -14.33 3.60
C VAL A 106 13.32 -12.94 3.36
N ARG A 107 13.69 -12.64 2.11
CA ARG A 107 14.24 -11.35 1.72
C ARG A 107 13.20 -10.25 1.88
N LEU A 108 11.96 -10.50 1.46
CA LEU A 108 10.91 -9.49 1.52
C LEU A 108 10.44 -9.24 2.95
N GLU A 109 10.44 -10.26 3.81
CA GLU A 109 10.20 -10.08 5.25
C GLU A 109 11.23 -9.12 5.87
N GLN A 110 12.52 -9.28 5.53
CA GLN A 110 13.58 -8.36 5.99
C GLN A 110 13.35 -6.93 5.50
N VAL A 111 13.01 -6.76 4.21
CA VAL A 111 12.70 -5.45 3.63
C VAL A 111 11.51 -4.80 4.36
N TYR A 112 10.47 -5.57 4.65
CA TYR A 112 9.33 -5.05 5.40
C TYR A 112 9.76 -4.57 6.80
N VAL A 113 10.52 -5.38 7.53
CA VAL A 113 10.98 -5.04 8.90
C VAL A 113 11.79 -3.75 8.90
N GLU A 114 12.67 -3.57 7.91
CA GLU A 114 13.46 -2.34 7.77
C GLU A 114 12.56 -1.13 7.49
N LEU A 115 11.63 -1.23 6.53
CA LEU A 115 10.69 -0.15 6.21
C LEU A 115 9.78 0.20 7.39
N LYS A 116 9.35 -0.80 8.16
CA LYS A 116 8.57 -0.61 9.37
C LYS A 116 9.35 0.18 10.41
N ALA A 117 10.61 -0.18 10.67
CA ALA A 117 11.46 0.55 11.61
C ALA A 117 11.65 2.00 11.19
N GLN A 118 11.88 2.26 9.89
CA GLN A 118 11.97 3.62 9.34
C GLN A 118 10.66 4.40 9.51
N TYR A 119 9.53 3.76 9.26
CA TYR A 119 8.19 4.35 9.44
C TYR A 119 7.94 4.73 10.90
N GLU A 120 8.20 3.82 11.84
CA GLU A 120 7.98 4.04 13.28
C GLU A 120 8.89 5.15 13.81
N MET A 121 10.17 5.16 13.41
CA MET A 121 11.10 6.24 13.75
C MET A 121 10.58 7.60 13.25
N LYS A 122 10.05 7.66 12.03
CA LYS A 122 9.48 8.88 11.45
C LYS A 122 8.23 9.34 12.19
N GLU A 123 7.35 8.42 12.59
CA GLU A 123 6.15 8.70 13.38
C GLU A 123 6.48 9.21 14.79
N ILE A 124 7.50 8.65 15.45
CA ILE A 124 7.96 9.15 16.75
C ILE A 124 8.51 10.57 16.59
N ASN A 125 9.39 10.80 15.61
CA ASN A 125 9.98 12.11 15.36
C ASN A 125 8.94 13.18 15.01
N SER A 126 7.92 12.82 14.23
CA SER A 126 6.84 13.76 13.90
C SER A 126 6.03 14.15 15.14
N ARG A 127 5.78 13.22 16.07
CA ARG A 127 5.06 13.46 17.33
C ARG A 127 5.88 14.28 18.32
N VAL A 128 7.17 13.98 18.48
CA VAL A 128 8.07 14.75 19.36
C VAL A 128 8.23 16.19 18.86
N THR A 129 8.49 16.39 17.56
CA THR A 129 8.65 17.74 17.00
C THR A 129 7.37 18.56 17.01
N THR A 130 6.20 17.93 16.86
CA THR A 130 4.90 18.64 16.97
C THR A 130 4.56 19.00 18.41
N ALA A 131 4.85 18.12 19.38
CA ALA A 131 4.69 18.42 20.80
C ALA A 131 5.60 19.58 21.27
N CYS A 132 6.79 19.73 20.68
CA CYS A 132 7.74 20.78 21.02
C CYS A 132 7.51 22.12 20.30
N LYS A 133 6.46 22.30 19.48
CA LYS A 133 6.19 23.61 18.86
C LYS A 133 5.59 24.56 19.91
N PRO A 134 6.23 25.70 20.24
CA PRO A 134 5.66 26.65 21.18
C PRO A 134 4.33 27.17 20.64
N ILE A 135 3.27 27.05 21.45
CA ILE A 135 1.97 27.65 21.17
C ILE A 135 2.21 29.15 20.94
N LYS A 136 2.07 29.62 19.70
CA LYS A 136 2.10 31.05 19.41
C LYS A 136 0.87 31.68 20.07
N ARG A 137 1.02 32.17 21.31
CA ARG A 137 0.03 33.07 21.92
C ARG A 137 -0.15 34.25 20.96
N LYS A 138 -1.35 34.41 20.39
CA LYS A 138 -1.72 35.64 19.71
C LYS A 138 -1.56 36.77 20.72
N ARG A 139 -0.64 37.70 20.45
CA ARG A 139 -0.55 38.95 21.22
C ARG A 139 -1.81 39.75 20.85
N LEU A 140 -2.68 39.96 21.84
CA LEU A 140 -3.81 40.90 21.78
C LEU A 140 -3.27 42.34 21.79
#